data_AF-A0A7W0S5D1-F1
#
_entry.id   AF-A0A7W0S5D1-F1
#
_cell.length_a   1.000
_cell.length_b   1.000
_cell.length_c   1.000
_cell.angle_alpha   90.00
_cell.angle_beta   90.00
_cell.angle_gamma   90.00
#
_symmetry.space_group_name_H-M   'P 1'
#
loop_
_entity.id
_entity.type
_entity.pdbx_description
1 polymer ?
#
loop_
_entity_poly.entity_id
_entity_poly.type
_entity_poly.pdbx_seq_one_letter_code
_entity_poly.pdbx_strand_id
1 'polypeptide(L)'
;MEAAGCKILVVANETVQGRPLHEKVVELAGEGDCEVLLVCPALNSRIRHWFSDNDAARVAAEDRLESSLAALSEAGLHARGVVGDADPVQAIADALRDFGADQIVISTHPPDRSHWLEKGVVERARALGDLPVTHVVVDMTQESQVVDPPAA
;
A
#
# COMPACT_ATOMS: atom_id res chain seq x y z
N MET A 1 -4.02 29.30 -9.59
CA MET A 1 -3.24 28.30 -10.33
C MET A 1 -2.99 27.20 -9.33
N GLU A 2 -3.94 26.27 -9.20
CA GLU A 2 -3.76 25.09 -8.34
C GLU A 2 -2.54 24.36 -8.88
N ALA A 3 -1.57 24.04 -8.01
CA ALA A 3 -0.53 23.10 -8.38
C ALA A 3 -1.26 21.86 -8.92
N ALA A 4 -0.90 21.39 -10.12
CA ALA A 4 -1.45 20.16 -10.63
C ALA A 4 -0.92 19.04 -9.73
N GLY A 5 -1.64 18.82 -8.64
CA GLY A 5 -1.18 17.96 -7.56
C GLY A 5 -1.24 16.53 -8.04
N CYS A 6 -0.14 15.80 -7.88
CA CYS A 6 -0.07 14.41 -8.29
C CYS A 6 -0.92 13.57 -7.34
N LYS A 7 -1.83 12.72 -7.87
CA LYS A 7 -2.61 11.80 -7.03
C LYS A 7 -2.09 10.38 -7.15
N ILE A 8 -1.53 9.87 -6.05
CA ILE A 8 -0.94 8.54 -6.00
C ILE A 8 -1.84 7.60 -5.21
N LEU A 9 -2.32 6.54 -5.86
CA LEU A 9 -2.99 5.45 -5.20
C LEU A 9 -1.97 4.39 -4.78
N VAL A 10 -1.76 4.23 -3.48
CA VAL A 10 -0.87 3.21 -2.91
C VAL A 10 -1.70 2.04 -2.41
N VAL A 11 -1.41 0.83 -2.86
CA VAL A 11 -2.09 -0.39 -2.45
C VAL A 11 -1.07 -1.27 -1.74
N ALA A 12 -1.16 -1.34 -0.42
CA ALA A 12 -0.22 -2.04 0.42
C ALA A 12 -0.95 -2.64 1.64
N ASN A 13 -0.35 -3.66 2.26
CA ASN A 13 -0.83 -4.19 3.54
C ASN A 13 0.33 -4.18 4.53
N GLU A 14 0.95 -5.32 4.84
CA GLU A 14 2.09 -5.39 5.79
C GLU A 14 3.38 -4.75 5.25
N THR A 15 3.48 -4.56 3.95
CA THR A 15 4.66 -4.01 3.26
C THR A 15 4.79 -2.49 3.33
N VAL A 16 3.76 -1.83 3.83
CA VAL A 16 3.72 -0.38 3.93
C VAL A 16 4.74 0.17 4.92
N GLN A 17 5.13 -0.62 5.92
CA GLN A 17 6.17 -0.24 6.87
C GLN A 17 7.58 -0.31 6.25
N GLY A 18 7.73 -0.86 5.05
CA GLY A 18 9.03 -1.00 4.40
C GLY A 18 9.50 0.30 3.79
N ARG A 19 10.76 0.67 4.08
CA ARG A 19 11.42 1.84 3.48
C ARG A 19 11.35 1.89 1.95
N PRO A 20 11.45 0.78 1.19
CA PRO A 20 11.40 0.84 -0.27
C PRO A 20 10.09 1.40 -0.82
N LEU A 21 8.97 1.20 -0.12
CA LEU A 21 7.70 1.79 -0.53
C LEU A 21 7.71 3.29 -0.29
N HIS A 22 8.16 3.72 0.89
CA HIS A 22 8.23 5.14 1.23
C HIS A 22 9.14 5.90 0.27
N GLU A 23 10.35 5.40 0.02
CA GLU A 23 11.30 6.02 -0.92
C GLU A 23 10.70 6.16 -2.32
N LYS A 24 9.97 5.13 -2.79
CA LYS A 24 9.32 5.19 -4.09
C LYS A 24 8.17 6.20 -4.12
N VAL A 25 7.35 6.28 -3.07
CA VAL A 25 6.26 7.27 -3.00
C VAL A 25 6.81 8.69 -2.94
N VAL A 26 7.88 8.93 -2.16
CA VAL A 26 8.59 10.22 -2.13
C VAL A 26 9.16 10.57 -3.50
N GLU A 27 9.82 9.63 -4.18
CA GLU A 27 10.36 9.83 -5.53
C GLU A 27 9.26 10.20 -6.53
N LEU A 28 8.10 9.54 -6.45
CA LEU A 28 6.95 9.79 -7.33
C LEU A 28 6.20 11.08 -7.00
N ALA A 29 6.16 11.48 -5.73
CA ALA A 29 5.55 12.72 -5.29
C ALA A 29 6.37 13.95 -5.73
N GLY A 30 7.71 13.81 -5.77
CA GLY A 30 8.62 14.89 -6.12
C GLY A 30 8.53 16.09 -5.16
N GLU A 31 8.84 17.29 -5.65
CA GLU A 31 8.77 18.55 -4.89
C GLU A 31 7.38 19.22 -4.93
N GLY A 32 6.39 18.56 -5.53
CA GLY A 32 5.04 19.09 -5.74
C GLY A 32 4.06 18.77 -4.62
N ASP A 33 2.92 19.48 -4.60
CA ASP A 33 1.77 19.11 -3.78
C ASP A 33 1.25 17.75 -4.27
N CYS A 34 1.39 16.69 -3.47
CA CYS A 34 1.04 15.34 -3.88
C CYS A 34 0.10 14.73 -2.84
N GLU A 35 -1.02 14.23 -3.32
CA GLU A 35 -2.00 13.57 -2.48
C GLU A 35 -1.86 12.06 -2.60
N VAL A 36 -1.65 11.41 -1.47
CA VAL A 36 -1.45 9.95 -1.40
C VAL A 36 -2.69 9.32 -0.78
N LEU A 37 -3.30 8.35 -1.46
CA LEU A 37 -4.33 7.49 -0.89
C LEU A 37 -3.77 6.08 -0.68
N LEU A 38 -3.64 5.68 0.57
CA LEU A 38 -3.26 4.32 0.95
C LEU A 38 -4.52 3.46 1.11
N VAL A 39 -4.62 2.41 0.30
CA VAL A 39 -5.67 1.39 0.39
C VAL A 39 -5.09 0.12 0.98
N CYS A 40 -5.56 -0.22 2.17
CA CYS A 40 -5.28 -1.49 2.82
C CYS A 40 -6.47 -2.43 2.57
N PRO A 41 -6.39 -3.39 1.64
CA PRO A 41 -7.44 -4.39 1.50
C PRO A 41 -7.55 -5.21 2.78
N ALA A 42 -8.77 -5.54 3.18
CA ALA A 42 -9.07 -6.39 4.34
C ALA A 42 -8.67 -7.85 4.07
N LEU A 43 -7.37 -8.09 3.86
CA LEU A 43 -6.83 -9.41 3.58
C LEU A 43 -7.06 -10.31 4.80
N ASN A 44 -7.89 -11.32 4.58
CA ASN A 44 -8.03 -12.47 5.47
C ASN A 44 -6.73 -13.30 5.43
N SER A 45 -5.65 -12.86 6.07
CA SER A 45 -4.42 -13.65 6.20
C SER A 45 -4.59 -14.79 7.22
N ARG A 46 -5.17 -15.88 6.74
CA ARG A 46 -4.79 -17.30 6.90
C ARG A 46 -4.69 -18.06 8.23
N ILE A 47 -5.19 -17.63 9.39
CA ILE A 47 -5.58 -18.61 10.44
C ILE A 47 -6.81 -18.14 11.19
N ARG A 48 -7.99 -18.38 10.61
CA ARG A 48 -9.06 -19.10 11.29
C ARG A 48 -10.06 -19.58 10.25
N HIS A 49 -10.33 -20.87 10.39
CA HIS A 49 -11.37 -21.62 9.73
C HIS A 49 -12.65 -20.80 9.59
N TRP A 50 -13.41 -21.10 8.53
CA TRP A 50 -14.87 -21.02 8.46
C TRP A 50 -15.56 -20.41 9.69
N PHE A 51 -16.46 -19.44 9.47
CA PHE A 51 -17.36 -18.77 10.42
C PHE A 51 -17.01 -17.31 10.69
N SER A 52 -17.79 -16.42 10.05
CA SER A 52 -18.32 -15.18 10.63
C SER A 52 -17.38 -14.33 11.48
N ASP A 53 -16.39 -13.65 10.87
CA ASP A 53 -15.61 -12.63 11.57
C ASP A 53 -15.06 -11.52 10.62
N ASN A 54 -15.99 -10.83 9.94
CA ASN A 54 -15.65 -9.67 9.09
C ASN A 54 -15.14 -8.49 9.94
N ASP A 55 -15.68 -8.31 11.14
CA ASP A 55 -15.32 -7.24 12.06
C ASP A 55 -13.86 -7.32 12.54
N ALA A 56 -13.34 -8.48 12.99
CA ALA A 56 -11.97 -8.55 13.47
C ALA A 56 -10.93 -8.37 12.35
N ALA A 57 -11.23 -8.83 11.13
CA ALA A 57 -10.36 -8.63 9.98
C ALA A 57 -10.27 -7.14 9.61
N ARG A 58 -11.38 -6.41 9.70
CA ARG A 58 -11.44 -4.97 9.48
C ARG A 58 -10.65 -4.21 10.55
N VAL A 59 -10.86 -4.51 11.83
CA VAL A 59 -10.14 -3.87 12.94
C VAL A 59 -8.62 -4.06 12.83
N ALA A 60 -8.17 -5.27 12.46
CA ALA A 60 -6.75 -5.52 12.25
C ALA A 60 -6.19 -4.76 11.02
N ALA A 61 -6.99 -4.55 9.98
CA ALA A 61 -6.60 -3.73 8.84
C ALA A 61 -6.54 -2.24 9.20
N GLU A 62 -7.45 -1.76 10.06
CA GLU A 62 -7.47 -0.38 10.57
C GLU A 62 -6.24 -0.06 11.43
N ASP A 63 -5.87 -0.95 12.36
CA ASP A 63 -4.67 -0.78 13.21
C ASP A 63 -3.38 -0.70 12.38
N ARG A 64 -3.28 -1.58 11.36
CA ARG A 64 -2.17 -1.54 10.40
C ARG A 64 -2.17 -0.26 9.60
N LEU A 65 -3.33 0.15 9.10
CA LEU A 65 -3.49 1.37 8.32
C LEU A 65 -3.03 2.59 9.14
N GLU A 66 -3.44 2.69 10.41
CA GLU A 66 -3.03 3.79 11.29
C GLU A 66 -1.50 3.84 11.47
N SER A 67 -0.87 2.69 11.76
CA SER A 67 0.59 2.58 11.86
C SER A 67 1.31 2.99 10.57
N SER A 68 0.69 2.70 9.43
CA SER A 68 1.20 3.04 8.09
C SER A 68 1.16 4.53 7.81
N LEU A 69 0.03 5.15 8.14
CA LEU A 69 -0.18 6.59 7.98
C LEU A 69 0.77 7.37 8.89
N ALA A 70 1.01 6.88 10.11
CA ALA A 70 2.01 7.46 10.99
C ALA A 70 3.40 7.47 10.33
N ALA A 71 3.86 6.33 9.78
CA ALA A 71 5.16 6.24 9.13
C ALA A 71 5.29 7.11 7.87
N LEU A 72 4.22 7.21 7.06
CA LEU A 72 4.17 8.12 5.91
C LEU A 72 4.20 9.59 6.35
N SER A 73 3.48 9.93 7.42
CA SER A 73 3.49 11.28 8.00
C SER A 73 4.86 11.65 8.57
N GLU A 74 5.57 10.72 9.21
CA GLU A 74 6.94 10.93 9.68
C GLU A 74 7.92 11.17 8.53
N ALA A 75 7.65 10.59 7.36
CA ALA A 75 8.39 10.86 6.12
C ALA A 75 7.99 12.18 5.44
N GLY A 76 7.07 12.95 6.01
CA GLY A 76 6.59 14.22 5.46
C GLY A 76 5.55 14.07 4.34
N LEU A 77 4.99 12.87 4.15
CA LEU A 77 3.96 12.62 3.14
C LEU A 77 2.57 12.83 3.72
N HIS A 78 1.75 13.60 3.02
CA HIS A 78 0.33 13.73 3.32
C HIS A 78 -0.45 12.57 2.70
N ALA A 79 -0.66 11.52 3.51
CA ALA A 79 -1.41 10.34 3.10
C ALA A 79 -2.77 10.26 3.80
N ARG A 80 -3.81 9.87 3.05
CA ARG A 80 -5.08 9.41 3.60
C ARG A 80 -5.13 7.89 3.52
N GLY A 81 -5.74 7.25 4.51
CA GLY A 81 -5.87 5.80 4.55
C GLY A 81 -7.31 5.35 4.46
N VAL A 82 -7.57 4.28 3.71
CA VAL A 82 -8.87 3.61 3.67
C VAL A 82 -8.70 2.09 3.68
N VAL A 83 -9.62 1.40 4.36
CA VAL A 83 -9.71 -0.06 4.29
C VAL A 83 -10.59 -0.43 3.10
N GLY A 84 -10.00 -1.13 2.13
CA GLY A 84 -10.67 -1.56 0.90
C GLY A 84 -11.24 -2.98 0.97
N ASP A 85 -11.82 -3.42 -0.14
CA ASP A 85 -12.34 -4.79 -0.29
C ASP A 85 -11.25 -5.85 -0.01
N ALA A 86 -11.67 -7.05 0.40
CA ALA A 86 -10.75 -8.17 0.61
C ALA A 86 -10.11 -8.67 -0.70
N ASP A 87 -10.76 -8.46 -1.85
CA ASP A 87 -10.16 -8.62 -3.16
C ASP A 87 -9.38 -7.34 -3.53
N PRO A 88 -8.05 -7.42 -3.71
CA PRO A 88 -7.23 -6.24 -3.96
C PRO A 88 -7.53 -5.58 -5.31
N VAL A 89 -8.00 -6.32 -6.31
CA VAL A 89 -8.35 -5.76 -7.62
C VAL A 89 -9.65 -4.96 -7.52
N GLN A 90 -10.63 -5.42 -6.73
CA GLN A 90 -11.82 -4.64 -6.41
C GLN A 90 -11.49 -3.41 -5.57
N ALA A 91 -10.63 -3.54 -4.56
CA ALA A 91 -10.20 -2.41 -3.74
C ALA A 91 -9.53 -1.31 -4.59
N ILE A 92 -8.70 -1.69 -5.56
CA ILE A 92 -8.10 -0.76 -6.54
C ILE A 92 -9.18 -0.08 -7.38
N ALA A 93 -10.10 -0.85 -7.96
CA ALA A 93 -11.13 -0.31 -8.85
C ALA A 93 -12.06 0.68 -8.14
N ASP A 94 -12.41 0.41 -6.88
CA ASP A 94 -13.25 1.29 -6.06
C ASP A 94 -12.51 2.59 -5.70
N ALA A 95 -11.27 2.47 -5.24
CA ALA A 95 -10.44 3.62 -4.90
C ALA A 95 -10.12 4.52 -6.11
N LEU A 96 -9.90 3.93 -7.29
CA LEU A 96 -9.73 4.69 -8.53
C LEU A 96 -10.97 5.52 -8.88
N ARG A 97 -12.17 5.00 -8.59
CA ARG A 97 -13.43 5.70 -8.86
C ARG A 97 -13.66 6.87 -7.91
N ASP A 98 -13.29 6.73 -6.63
CA ASP A 98 -13.50 7.75 -5.61
C ASP A 98 -12.40 8.84 -5.64
N PHE A 99 -11.14 8.43 -5.74
CA PHE A 99 -9.98 9.34 -5.61
C PHE A 99 -9.57 9.99 -6.94
N GLY A 100 -9.77 9.27 -8.06
CA GLY A 100 -9.32 9.69 -9.39
C GLY A 100 -7.80 9.81 -9.45
N ALA A 101 -7.09 8.73 -9.14
CA ALA A 101 -5.63 8.70 -9.13
C ALA A 101 -5.03 8.87 -10.54
N ASP A 102 -3.86 9.48 -10.62
CA ASP A 102 -3.07 9.57 -11.86
C ASP A 102 -2.09 8.40 -12.00
N GLN A 103 -1.77 7.74 -10.88
CA GLN A 103 -0.79 6.66 -10.82
C GLN A 103 -1.17 5.65 -9.74
N ILE A 104 -0.76 4.40 -9.95
CA ILE A 104 -0.98 3.30 -9.01
C ILE A 104 0.36 2.74 -8.57
N VAL A 105 0.57 2.64 -7.26
CA VAL A 105 1.72 1.98 -6.63
C VAL A 105 1.20 0.76 -5.89
N ILE A 106 1.60 -0.43 -6.34
CA ILE A 106 1.25 -1.68 -5.67
C ILE A 106 2.48 -2.16 -4.90
N SER A 107 2.34 -2.36 -3.59
CA SER A 107 3.38 -2.90 -2.75
C SER A 107 3.06 -4.35 -2.40
N THR A 108 3.99 -5.27 -2.67
CA THR A 108 3.84 -6.69 -2.32
C THR A 108 5.10 -7.23 -1.65
N HIS A 109 4.97 -8.33 -0.92
CA HIS A 109 6.12 -9.10 -0.47
C HIS A 109 6.90 -9.70 -1.67
N PRO A 110 8.12 -10.22 -1.46
CA PRO A 110 8.79 -11.02 -2.48
C PRO A 110 7.94 -12.22 -2.95
N PRO A 111 8.18 -12.71 -4.17
CA PRO A 111 7.35 -13.75 -4.81
C PRO A 111 7.21 -15.03 -3.99
N ASP A 112 8.19 -15.35 -3.14
CA ASP A 112 8.17 -16.51 -2.24
C ASP A 112 7.06 -16.42 -1.16
N ARG A 113 6.58 -15.22 -0.84
CA ARG A 113 5.57 -14.97 0.20
C ARG A 113 4.33 -14.21 -0.29
N SER A 114 4.30 -13.83 -1.57
CA SER A 114 3.27 -12.97 -2.14
C SER A 114 2.16 -13.73 -2.84
N HIS A 115 1.07 -13.97 -2.12
CA HIS A 115 -0.16 -14.48 -2.74
C HIS A 115 -0.75 -13.56 -3.81
N TRP A 116 -0.45 -12.26 -3.76
CA TRP A 116 -0.89 -11.31 -4.78
C TRP A 116 -0.14 -11.49 -6.10
N LEU A 117 1.15 -11.81 -6.02
CA LEU A 117 1.95 -12.10 -7.21
C LEU A 117 1.53 -13.44 -7.82
N GLU A 118 1.31 -14.46 -6.99
CA GLU A 118 0.76 -15.74 -7.47
C GLU A 118 -0.63 -15.59 -8.14
N LYS A 119 -1.47 -14.69 -7.63
CA LYS A 119 -2.81 -14.41 -8.19
C LYS A 119 -2.80 -13.39 -9.33
N GLY A 120 -1.64 -12.91 -9.76
CA GLY A 120 -1.50 -11.95 -10.85
C GLY A 120 -2.17 -10.59 -10.59
N VAL A 121 -2.21 -10.14 -9.32
CA VAL A 121 -2.87 -8.87 -8.94
C VAL A 121 -2.28 -7.67 -9.68
N VAL A 122 -0.95 -7.65 -9.86
CA VAL A 122 -0.25 -6.56 -10.58
C VAL A 122 -0.68 -6.49 -12.05
N GLU A 123 -0.69 -7.64 -12.73
CA GLU A 123 -1.11 -7.76 -14.13
C GLU A 123 -2.59 -7.37 -14.29
N ARG A 124 -3.44 -7.81 -13.35
CA ARG A 124 -4.87 -7.47 -13.35
C ARG A 124 -5.11 -6.00 -13.07
N ALA A 125 -4.36 -5.38 -12.16
CA ALA A 125 -4.44 -3.95 -11.90
C ALA A 125 -4.02 -3.12 -13.11
N ARG A 126 -2.98 -3.54 -13.84
CA ARG A 126 -2.59 -2.95 -15.13
C ARG A 126 -3.69 -3.04 -16.18
N ALA A 127 -4.50 -4.10 -16.13
CA ALA A 127 -5.62 -4.26 -17.05
C ALA A 127 -6.89 -3.46 -16.65
N LEU A 128 -6.95 -2.90 -15.42
CA LEU A 128 -8.11 -2.14 -14.95
C LEU A 128 -8.19 -0.73 -15.55
N GLY A 129 -7.07 -0.14 -15.94
CA GLY A 129 -7.04 1.23 -16.45
C GLY A 129 -5.76 1.53 -17.23
N ASP A 130 -5.75 2.67 -17.90
CA ASP A 130 -4.61 3.16 -18.70
C ASP A 130 -3.55 3.86 -17.84
N LEU A 131 -3.68 3.78 -16.52
CA LEU A 131 -2.81 4.48 -15.57
C LEU A 131 -1.47 3.75 -15.39
N PRO A 132 -0.36 4.47 -15.20
CA PRO A 132 0.93 3.87 -14.88
C PRO A 132 0.87 3.10 -13.56
N VAL A 133 1.21 1.81 -13.62
CA VAL A 133 1.28 0.91 -12.45
C VAL A 133 2.74 0.62 -12.09
N THR A 134 3.18 1.20 -10.98
CA THR A 134 4.48 0.92 -10.35
C THR A 134 4.31 -0.22 -9.35
N HIS A 135 5.16 -1.24 -9.44
CA HIS A 135 5.17 -2.35 -8.50
C HIS A 135 6.43 -2.30 -7.65
N VAL A 136 6.26 -2.28 -6.33
CA VAL A 136 7.33 -2.28 -5.34
C VAL A 136 7.29 -3.60 -4.59
N VAL A 137 8.45 -4.26 -4.52
CA VAL A 137 8.62 -5.48 -3.73
C VAL A 137 9.33 -5.13 -2.44
N VAL A 138 8.72 -5.46 -1.29
CA VAL A 138 9.24 -5.17 0.04
C VAL A 138 9.53 -6.46 0.80
N ASP A 139 10.80 -6.68 1.14
CA ASP A 139 11.25 -7.77 2.00
C ASP A 139 11.42 -7.29 3.45
N MET A 140 10.36 -7.40 4.25
CA MET A 140 10.36 -6.98 5.66
C MET A 140 11.35 -7.79 6.52
N THR A 141 11.78 -8.97 6.06
CA THR A 141 12.76 -9.83 6.75
C THR A 141 14.19 -9.28 6.73
N GLN A 142 14.56 -8.46 5.75
CA GLN A 142 15.87 -7.80 5.72
C GLN A 142 15.91 -6.46 6.48
N GLU A 143 14.77 -5.80 6.69
CA GLU A 143 14.75 -4.50 7.37
C GLU A 143 14.88 -4.58 8.89
N SER A 144 14.52 -5.72 9.52
CA SER A 144 14.77 -5.93 10.96
C SER A 144 16.25 -6.19 11.32
N GLN A 145 17.17 -6.23 10.34
CA GLN A 145 18.60 -6.54 10.58
C GLN A 145 19.57 -5.35 10.38
N VAL A 146 19.08 -4.11 10.21
CA VAL A 146 19.95 -2.92 10.13
C VAL A 146 19.57 -1.90 11.22
N VAL A 147 19.85 -2.27 12.47
CA VAL A 147 19.98 -1.33 13.60
C VAL A 147 21.12 -1.79 14.53
N ASP A 148 22.35 -1.83 14.00
CA ASP A 148 23.54 -1.71 14.85
C ASP A 148 24.01 -0.24 14.78
N PRO A 149 23.89 0.55 15.86
CA PRO A 149 24.61 1.82 15.92
C PRO A 149 26.11 1.54 15.96
N PRO A 150 26.97 2.32 15.27
CA PRO A 150 28.40 2.25 15.54
C PRO A 150 28.64 2.63 17.00
N ALA A 151 29.07 1.65 17.79
CA ALA A 151 29.57 1.87 19.13
C ALA A 151 30.78 2.82 19.07
N ALA A 152 30.70 3.88 19.87
CA ALA A 152 31.80 4.81 20.14
C ALA A 152 32.90 4.13 20.97
#